data_AF-A0A177ECS1-F1
#
_entry.id   AF-A0A177ECS1-F1
#
_cell.length_a   1.000
_cell.length_b   1.000
_cell.length_c   1.000
_cell.angle_alpha   90.00
_cell.angle_beta   90.00
_cell.angle_gamma   90.00
#
_symmetry.space_group_name_H-M   'P 1'
#
loop_
_entity.id
_entity.type
_entity.pdbx_description
1 polymer ?
#
loop_
_entity_poly.entity_id
_entity_poly.type
_entity_poly.pdbx_seq_one_letter_code
_entity_poly.pdbx_strand_id
1 'polypeptide(L)'
;MFLQIRTLTRSIACIALLSMTYAAAEALNSTIDAPPRHTARTLDFFERSGYVLETLTTRARKYILESQKKPVVIYLDRYPKNKTLAPLVQGIKFDDFTITSSHSPDGCPEALNKNVLENLFRAFEAIRADEFTIDGVVDVMDSEEPMEVEEPKLTCATQFRAQARRKRTYSDLAQEKTRLLSLSVKRLCLKNMSNESAAWVLSHIDLSDTAPSLCIIDSPLITTLECLDRSNPGKLTNLHIFNLENLASINCALLENSQVLNSFGVWGPHEPLQGSKEVLRAIGSHQWDRLDLPAELWVLIARQAQESFMVENLSLNGNSIESTDPFWEESYQIRPSVASLHLALASTCTYLRLPDGPIIMLKWLSKCFANIEEVVLTPGEASVWTPNGQQYVSSAKVRLLCMYVEPICPTLKAFSYEPTTTLKVTLLSLNRILWVAPSVYLQWSRGQLDTLIINTCKEAVYTINNQDPPQVLPTLGTYVDTGCIGCHCLLDTLSQQMQKESNINYVAIVCNRGHMICYACLKSLAVAELKTNKPIHCLCGERIEGGGFYGTVSSDEHGNPVFKVSLGVPSA
;
A
#
# COMPACT_ATOMS: atom_id res chain seq x y z
N MET A 1 -51.24 -11.43 -11.60
CA MET A 1 -49.93 -11.42 -10.92
C MET A 1 -48.87 -10.57 -11.64
N PHE A 2 -48.47 -10.86 -12.88
CA PHE A 2 -47.47 -10.05 -13.62
C PHE A 2 -47.85 -8.57 -13.83
N LEU A 3 -49.13 -8.27 -14.04
CA LEU A 3 -49.60 -6.89 -14.20
C LEU A 3 -49.47 -6.08 -12.90
N GLN A 4 -49.74 -6.71 -11.75
CA GLN A 4 -49.65 -6.09 -10.42
C GLN A 4 -48.20 -5.79 -10.01
N ILE A 5 -47.26 -6.68 -10.34
CA ILE A 5 -45.83 -6.45 -10.10
C ILE A 5 -45.33 -5.24 -10.88
N ARG A 6 -45.70 -5.11 -12.16
CA ARG A 6 -45.28 -3.96 -13.00
C ARG A 6 -45.82 -2.62 -12.51
N THR A 7 -47.05 -2.58 -12.02
CA THR A 7 -47.61 -1.35 -11.41
C THR A 7 -46.88 -0.99 -10.13
N LEU A 8 -46.57 -1.96 -9.27
CA LEU A 8 -45.87 -1.72 -8.01
C LEU A 8 -44.44 -1.18 -8.25
N THR A 9 -43.68 -1.77 -9.19
CA THR A 9 -42.33 -1.30 -9.52
C THR A 9 -42.33 0.15 -10.02
N ARG A 10 -43.31 0.53 -10.85
CA ARG A 10 -43.45 1.90 -11.35
C ARG A 10 -43.79 2.89 -10.23
N SER A 11 -44.70 2.52 -9.33
CA SER A 11 -45.05 3.35 -8.18
C SER A 11 -43.86 3.56 -7.24
N ILE A 12 -43.06 2.52 -6.96
CA ILE A 12 -41.84 2.65 -6.14
C ILE A 12 -40.81 3.57 -6.82
N ALA A 13 -40.60 3.42 -8.13
CA ALA A 13 -39.69 4.28 -8.88
C ALA A 13 -40.13 5.76 -8.86
N CYS A 14 -41.43 6.03 -9.03
CA CYS A 14 -41.97 7.39 -8.94
C CYS A 14 -41.84 7.98 -7.53
N ILE A 15 -42.09 7.20 -6.48
CA ILE A 15 -41.92 7.64 -5.09
C ILE A 15 -40.45 7.95 -4.83
N ALA A 16 -39.53 7.10 -5.27
CA ALA A 16 -38.09 7.35 -5.14
C ALA A 16 -37.66 8.64 -5.85
N LEU A 17 -38.16 8.88 -7.06
CA LEU A 17 -37.89 10.10 -7.82
C LEU A 17 -38.47 11.35 -7.13
N LEU A 18 -39.69 11.25 -6.60
CA LEU A 18 -40.34 12.33 -5.85
C LEU A 18 -39.61 12.61 -4.53
N SER A 19 -39.13 11.59 -3.82
CA SER A 19 -38.33 11.78 -2.61
C SER A 19 -36.97 12.40 -2.92
N MET A 20 -36.33 12.05 -4.03
CA MET A 20 -35.06 12.67 -4.43
C MET A 20 -35.25 14.13 -4.85
N THR A 21 -36.33 14.44 -5.57
CA THR A 21 -36.64 15.82 -5.99
C THR A 21 -37.12 16.67 -4.82
N TYR A 22 -37.91 16.12 -3.89
CA TYR A 22 -38.29 16.79 -2.65
C TYR A 22 -37.06 17.03 -1.76
N ALA A 23 -36.20 16.03 -1.55
CA ALA A 23 -34.95 16.21 -0.79
C ALA A 23 -34.02 17.24 -1.45
N ALA A 24 -33.93 17.28 -2.79
CA ALA A 24 -33.18 18.31 -3.50
C ALA A 24 -33.82 19.71 -3.34
N ALA A 25 -35.16 19.80 -3.43
CA ALA A 25 -35.88 21.06 -3.25
C ALA A 25 -35.84 21.56 -1.79
N GLU A 26 -35.88 20.65 -0.81
CA GLU A 26 -35.77 20.94 0.61
C GLU A 26 -34.33 21.32 0.98
N ALA A 27 -33.31 20.69 0.41
CA ALA A 27 -31.92 21.15 0.50
C ALA A 27 -31.70 22.55 -0.13
N LEU A 28 -32.52 22.92 -1.13
CA LEU A 28 -32.55 24.27 -1.71
C LEU A 28 -33.35 25.28 -0.86
N ASN A 29 -34.28 24.81 -0.02
CA ASN A 29 -35.20 25.63 0.77
C ASN A 29 -34.89 25.67 2.27
N SER A 30 -34.00 24.80 2.77
CA SER A 30 -33.52 24.84 4.15
C SER A 30 -32.75 26.14 4.34
N THR A 31 -33.49 27.14 4.84
CA THR A 31 -33.05 28.45 5.34
C THR A 31 -31.88 29.03 4.55
N ILE A 32 -32.20 29.78 3.49
CA ILE A 32 -31.27 30.77 2.90
C ILE A 32 -31.04 31.85 3.96
N ASP A 33 -30.21 31.52 4.95
CA ASP A 33 -29.69 32.46 5.92
C ASP A 33 -28.88 33.52 5.17
N ALA A 34 -28.66 34.66 5.82
CA ALA A 34 -27.78 35.67 5.27
C ALA A 34 -26.44 35.03 4.85
N PRO A 35 -25.82 35.45 3.73
CA PRO A 35 -24.55 34.90 3.28
C PRO A 35 -23.56 34.93 4.45
N PRO A 36 -22.79 33.85 4.66
CA PRO A 36 -21.85 33.76 5.76
C PRO A 36 -21.01 35.04 5.86
N ARG A 37 -20.72 35.48 7.08
CA ARG A 37 -19.80 36.61 7.28
C ARG A 37 -18.52 36.32 6.51
N HIS A 38 -17.96 37.34 5.84
CA HIS A 38 -16.70 37.26 5.08
C HIS A 38 -16.75 36.60 3.70
N THR A 39 -17.91 36.27 3.11
CA THR A 39 -17.98 35.65 1.77
C THR A 39 -17.19 36.42 0.69
N ALA A 40 -17.41 37.74 0.55
CA ALA A 40 -16.72 38.53 -0.46
C ALA A 40 -15.19 38.56 -0.26
N ARG A 41 -14.73 38.62 0.99
CA ARG A 41 -13.30 38.61 1.33
C ARG A 41 -12.66 37.25 1.05
N THR A 42 -13.39 36.18 1.32
CA THR A 42 -12.92 34.82 1.05
C THR A 42 -12.78 34.60 -0.45
N LEU A 43 -13.75 35.05 -1.25
CA LEU A 43 -13.65 35.00 -2.71
C LEU A 43 -12.45 35.79 -3.23
N ASP A 44 -12.24 37.02 -2.77
CA ASP A 44 -11.06 37.84 -3.13
C ASP A 44 -9.74 37.17 -2.71
N PHE A 45 -9.71 36.52 -1.53
CA PHE A 45 -8.53 35.80 -1.05
C PHE A 45 -8.12 34.67 -2.00
N PHE A 46 -9.06 33.80 -2.40
CA PHE A 46 -8.77 32.67 -3.29
C PHE A 46 -8.51 33.14 -4.73
N GLU A 47 -9.20 34.17 -5.20
CA GLU A 47 -8.99 34.74 -6.54
C GLU A 47 -7.56 35.28 -6.70
N ARG A 48 -6.98 35.90 -5.64
CA ARG A 48 -5.56 36.29 -5.62
C ARG A 48 -4.60 35.10 -5.74
N SER A 49 -4.96 33.95 -5.17
CA SER A 49 -4.21 32.70 -5.34
C SER A 49 -4.37 32.09 -6.74
N GLY A 50 -5.23 32.65 -7.60
CA GLY A 50 -5.57 32.11 -8.91
C GLY A 50 -6.68 31.05 -8.89
N TYR A 51 -7.42 30.94 -7.79
CA TYR A 51 -8.47 29.94 -7.61
C TYR A 51 -9.85 30.58 -7.49
N VAL A 52 -10.79 30.06 -8.27
CA VAL A 52 -12.20 30.48 -8.20
C VAL A 52 -12.98 29.41 -7.45
N LEU A 53 -13.36 29.71 -6.21
CA LEU A 53 -14.23 28.83 -5.43
C LEU A 53 -15.57 28.63 -6.13
N GLU A 54 -16.09 27.41 -6.06
CA GLU A 54 -17.42 27.09 -6.55
C GLU A 54 -18.46 27.83 -5.70
N THR A 55 -19.37 28.50 -6.38
CA THR A 55 -20.37 29.36 -5.73
C THR A 55 -21.75 29.15 -6.31
N LEU A 56 -22.76 29.33 -5.45
CA LEU A 56 -24.16 29.36 -5.83
C LEU A 56 -24.66 30.81 -5.76
N THR A 57 -25.33 31.28 -6.81
CA THR A 57 -25.97 32.60 -6.81
C THR A 57 -27.48 32.45 -6.68
N THR A 58 -28.06 32.93 -5.58
CA THR A 58 -29.51 32.97 -5.37
C THR A 58 -29.96 34.38 -4.99
N ARG A 59 -31.03 34.88 -5.60
CA ARG A 59 -31.63 36.20 -5.28
C ARG A 59 -30.59 37.34 -5.17
N ALA A 60 -29.67 37.40 -6.15
CA ALA A 60 -28.57 38.37 -6.22
C ALA A 60 -27.50 38.28 -5.11
N ARG A 61 -27.47 37.20 -4.33
CA ARG A 61 -26.42 36.91 -3.34
C ARG A 61 -25.60 35.72 -3.80
N LYS A 62 -24.28 35.80 -3.60
CA LYS A 62 -23.31 34.75 -3.93
C LYS A 62 -22.92 34.01 -2.65
N TYR A 63 -23.01 32.69 -2.66
CA TYR A 63 -22.66 31.80 -1.55
C TYR A 63 -21.53 30.89 -2.00
N ILE A 64 -20.56 30.62 -1.12
CA ILE A 64 -19.53 29.60 -1.37
C ILE A 64 -20.17 28.23 -1.11
N LEU A 65 -20.02 27.30 -2.05
CA LEU A 65 -20.46 25.92 -1.82
C LEU A 65 -19.63 25.30 -0.69
N GLU A 66 -20.27 24.55 0.20
CA GLU A 66 -19.57 23.91 1.33
C GLU A 66 -18.47 22.97 0.84
N SER A 67 -18.73 22.15 -0.18
CA SER A 67 -17.76 21.21 -0.72
C SER A 67 -17.11 21.75 -2.00
N GLN A 68 -15.78 21.76 -2.02
CA GLN A 68 -14.94 22.18 -3.14
C GLN A 68 -14.22 20.96 -3.73
N LYS A 69 -14.63 20.54 -4.92
CA LYS A 69 -14.16 19.32 -5.59
C LYS A 69 -12.87 19.46 -6.38
N LYS A 70 -12.50 20.69 -6.71
CA LYS A 70 -11.27 20.98 -7.44
C LYS A 70 -10.11 21.13 -6.44
N PRO A 71 -8.91 20.62 -6.76
CA PRO A 71 -7.73 20.88 -5.96
C PRO A 71 -7.48 22.38 -5.84
N VAL A 72 -7.19 22.85 -4.63
CA VAL A 72 -6.91 24.25 -4.34
C VAL A 72 -5.46 24.41 -3.91
N VAL A 73 -4.74 25.38 -4.47
CA VAL A 73 -3.35 25.67 -4.13
C VAL A 73 -3.19 27.13 -3.70
N ILE A 74 -2.64 27.36 -2.52
CA ILE A 74 -2.34 28.69 -2.01
C ILE A 74 -0.83 28.93 -2.13
N TYR A 75 -0.44 29.91 -2.93
CA TYR A 75 0.94 30.33 -3.11
C TYR A 75 1.27 31.45 -2.12
N LEU A 76 2.18 31.19 -1.17
CA LEU A 76 2.49 32.14 -0.10
C LEU A 76 3.24 33.39 -0.58
N ASP A 77 4.04 33.26 -1.65
CA ASP A 77 4.73 34.38 -2.32
C ASP A 77 3.80 35.51 -2.79
N ARG A 78 2.50 35.22 -2.99
CA ARG A 78 1.50 36.21 -3.38
C ARG A 78 1.00 37.09 -2.24
N TYR A 79 1.39 36.81 -1.00
CA TYR A 79 0.90 37.53 0.17
C TYR A 79 1.99 38.40 0.82
N PRO A 80 1.67 39.66 1.18
CA PRO A 80 2.64 40.55 1.81
C PRO A 80 3.02 40.07 3.21
N LYS A 81 4.33 40.03 3.48
CA LYS A 81 4.95 39.50 4.71
C LYS A 81 4.39 40.06 6.03
N ASN A 82 3.96 41.32 6.02
CA ASN A 82 3.58 42.06 7.25
C ASN A 82 2.07 42.34 7.36
N LYS A 83 1.23 41.73 6.51
CA LYS A 83 -0.22 42.00 6.53
C LYS A 83 -0.97 40.85 7.19
N THR A 84 -1.66 41.15 8.29
CA THR A 84 -2.62 40.22 8.90
C THR A 84 -3.76 39.97 7.93
N LEU A 85 -4.03 38.69 7.66
CA LEU A 85 -5.16 38.27 6.84
C LEU A 85 -6.46 38.37 7.66
N ALA A 86 -7.54 38.83 7.03
CA ALA A 86 -8.84 38.86 7.67
C ALA A 86 -9.41 37.42 7.79
N PRO A 87 -10.27 37.14 8.78
CA PRO A 87 -10.93 35.85 8.90
C PRO A 87 -11.67 35.45 7.61
N LEU A 88 -11.55 34.18 7.24
CA LEU A 88 -12.22 33.57 6.09
C LEU A 88 -13.53 32.88 6.51
N VAL A 89 -14.35 32.53 5.52
CA VAL A 89 -15.57 31.74 5.76
C VAL A 89 -15.18 30.35 6.29
N GLN A 90 -15.74 29.99 7.44
CA GLN A 90 -15.56 28.69 8.08
C GLN A 90 -16.41 27.59 7.43
N GLY A 91 -16.02 26.33 7.65
CA GLY A 91 -16.79 25.15 7.24
C GLY A 91 -16.65 24.74 5.78
N ILE A 92 -15.77 25.39 5.01
CA ILE A 92 -15.45 24.95 3.65
C ILE A 92 -14.71 23.61 3.73
N LYS A 93 -15.19 22.62 2.98
CA LYS A 93 -14.61 21.30 2.83
C LYS A 93 -13.92 21.19 1.47
N PHE A 94 -12.65 20.83 1.47
CA PHE A 94 -11.87 20.60 0.26
C PHE A 94 -11.70 19.10 0.02
N ASP A 95 -11.61 18.68 -1.24
CA ASP A 95 -11.09 17.34 -1.54
C ASP A 95 -9.56 17.38 -1.35
N ASP A 96 -8.86 18.26 -2.07
CA ASP A 96 -7.40 18.49 -1.94
C ASP A 96 -7.10 19.97 -1.68
N PHE A 97 -6.30 20.27 -0.66
CA PHE A 97 -5.87 21.62 -0.32
C PHE A 97 -4.36 21.69 -0.08
N THR A 98 -3.66 22.52 -0.85
CA THR A 98 -2.21 22.66 -0.79
C THR A 98 -1.80 24.08 -0.44
N ILE A 99 -0.85 24.24 0.45
CA ILE A 99 -0.12 25.50 0.69
C ILE A 99 1.31 25.29 0.21
N THR A 100 1.80 26.17 -0.66
CA THR A 100 3.17 26.10 -1.19
C THR A 100 3.85 27.46 -1.16
N SER A 101 5.19 27.46 -1.04
CA SER A 101 5.98 28.69 -0.95
C SER A 101 5.96 29.53 -2.22
N SER A 102 6.06 28.89 -3.39
CA SER A 102 6.22 29.62 -4.66
C SER A 102 5.44 29.02 -5.83
N HIS A 103 5.15 29.84 -6.82
CA HIS A 103 4.53 29.40 -8.07
C HIS A 103 5.53 28.84 -9.10
N SER A 104 6.84 29.06 -8.91
CA SER A 104 7.86 28.70 -9.90
C SER A 104 8.18 27.21 -9.84
N PRO A 105 7.87 26.43 -10.89
CA PRO A 105 8.21 25.00 -10.93
C PRO A 105 9.73 24.74 -10.96
N ASP A 106 10.52 25.73 -11.40
CA ASP A 106 11.98 25.60 -11.57
C ASP A 106 12.79 26.41 -10.54
N GLY A 107 12.12 27.10 -9.61
CA GLY A 107 12.79 27.96 -8.64
C GLY A 107 13.31 27.18 -7.44
N CYS A 108 14.53 27.48 -6.97
CA CYS A 108 14.94 27.05 -5.63
C CYS A 108 13.89 27.53 -4.62
N PRO A 109 13.45 26.69 -3.66
CA PRO A 109 12.46 27.11 -2.67
C PRO A 109 12.96 28.36 -1.93
N GLU A 110 12.26 29.48 -2.06
CA GLU A 110 12.54 30.63 -1.20
C GLU A 110 12.12 30.29 0.23
N ALA A 111 12.92 30.74 1.21
CA ALA A 111 12.60 30.57 2.62
C ALA A 111 11.21 31.17 2.92
N LEU A 112 10.32 30.31 3.41
CA LEU A 112 8.95 30.69 3.72
C LEU A 112 8.92 31.77 4.80
N ASN A 113 8.12 32.81 4.60
CA ASN A 113 7.88 33.75 5.68
C ASN A 113 6.91 33.12 6.69
N LYS A 114 7.45 32.67 7.84
CA LYS A 114 6.72 32.18 9.01
C LYS A 114 5.47 33.00 9.34
N ASN A 115 5.58 34.33 9.32
CA ASN A 115 4.47 35.23 9.69
C ASN A 115 3.32 35.15 8.68
N VAL A 116 3.60 34.93 7.39
CA VAL A 116 2.56 34.74 6.37
C VAL A 116 1.80 33.45 6.64
N LEU A 117 2.49 32.35 6.94
CA LEU A 117 1.85 31.07 7.23
C LEU A 117 1.05 31.10 8.53
N GLU A 118 1.58 31.74 9.57
CA GLU A 118 0.84 31.99 10.81
C GLU A 118 -0.42 32.84 10.58
N ASN A 119 -0.30 33.94 9.83
CA ASN A 119 -1.46 34.77 9.46
C ASN A 119 -2.48 33.96 8.66
N LEU A 120 -2.04 33.05 7.81
CA LEU A 120 -2.90 32.16 7.05
C LEU A 120 -3.63 31.16 7.94
N PHE A 121 -2.91 30.50 8.86
CA PHE A 121 -3.50 29.58 9.84
C PHE A 121 -4.56 30.28 10.68
N ARG A 122 -4.27 31.49 11.19
CA ARG A 122 -5.23 32.32 11.95
C ARG A 122 -6.43 32.76 11.11
N ALA A 123 -6.24 33.04 9.83
CA ALA A 123 -7.34 33.44 8.93
C ALA A 123 -8.28 32.28 8.62
N PHE A 124 -7.74 31.05 8.52
CA PHE A 124 -8.52 29.85 8.31
C PHE A 124 -9.19 29.35 9.59
N GLU A 125 -8.53 29.40 10.75
CA GLU A 125 -9.02 28.88 12.04
C GLU A 125 -9.26 27.35 12.06
N ALA A 126 -10.06 26.83 11.11
CA ALA A 126 -10.27 25.42 10.86
C ALA A 126 -10.28 25.10 9.37
N ILE A 127 -9.64 23.98 8.97
CA ILE A 127 -9.72 23.43 7.61
C ILE A 127 -10.24 21.99 7.68
N ARG A 128 -11.19 21.69 6.78
CA ARG A 128 -11.68 20.33 6.51
C ARG A 128 -11.24 19.93 5.11
N ALA A 129 -10.45 18.87 4.99
CA ALA A 129 -10.01 18.37 3.69
C ALA A 129 -9.94 16.83 3.67
N ASP A 130 -10.02 16.19 2.49
CA ASP A 130 -9.62 14.79 2.40
C ASP A 130 -8.08 14.69 2.45
N GLU A 131 -7.37 15.51 1.65
CA GLU A 131 -5.90 15.67 1.71
C GLU A 131 -5.52 17.15 1.94
N PHE A 132 -4.61 17.39 2.89
CA PHE A 132 -4.00 18.69 3.14
C PHE A 132 -2.48 18.61 3.01
N THR A 133 -1.91 19.40 2.11
CA THR A 133 -0.46 19.41 1.81
C THR A 133 0.17 20.75 2.17
N ILE A 134 1.31 20.71 2.84
CA ILE A 134 2.22 21.87 2.98
C ILE A 134 3.52 21.53 2.27
N ASP A 135 3.95 22.40 1.36
CA ASP A 135 5.08 22.17 0.46
C ASP A 135 6.07 23.34 0.45
N GLY A 136 7.37 23.03 0.52
CA GLY A 136 8.45 24.00 0.26
C GLY A 136 8.75 24.94 1.43
N VAL A 137 8.62 24.46 2.68
CA VAL A 137 8.97 25.22 3.90
C VAL A 137 10.33 24.76 4.39
N VAL A 138 11.38 25.41 3.88
CA VAL A 138 12.77 24.97 4.11
C VAL A 138 13.37 25.58 5.39
N ASP A 139 13.08 26.84 5.71
CA ASP A 139 13.62 27.48 6.91
C ASP A 139 12.57 28.36 7.59
N VAL A 140 12.25 28.02 8.84
CA VAL A 140 11.54 28.91 9.76
C VAL A 140 12.60 29.69 10.53
N MET A 141 13.18 30.70 9.88
CA MET A 141 13.99 31.66 10.63
C MET A 141 13.04 32.43 11.54
N ASP A 142 13.25 32.35 12.85
CA ASP A 142 12.72 33.36 13.75
C ASP A 142 13.27 34.68 13.21
N SER A 143 12.38 35.54 12.67
CA SER A 143 12.79 36.86 12.26
C SER A 143 13.43 37.48 13.48
N GLU A 144 14.75 37.57 13.50
CA GLU A 144 15.49 38.16 14.61
C GLU A 144 14.75 39.45 14.92
N GLU A 145 14.17 39.53 16.13
CA GLU A 145 13.62 40.79 16.60
C GLU A 145 14.72 41.82 16.32
N PRO A 146 14.42 42.89 15.55
CA PRO A 146 15.43 43.80 15.05
C PRO A 146 16.28 44.18 16.25
N MET A 147 17.51 43.65 16.26
CA MET A 147 18.37 43.67 17.43
C MET A 147 18.39 45.12 17.87
N GLU A 148 17.68 45.44 18.97
CA GLU A 148 17.67 46.81 19.48
C GLU A 148 19.14 47.13 19.64
N VAL A 149 19.59 48.14 18.90
CA VAL A 149 20.99 48.56 18.88
C VAL A 149 21.29 49.04 20.29
N GLU A 150 21.69 48.11 21.17
CA GLU A 150 22.19 48.42 22.48
C GLU A 150 23.42 49.28 22.26
N GLU A 151 23.30 50.56 22.61
CA GLU A 151 24.42 51.48 22.61
C GLU A 151 25.62 50.86 23.35
N PRO A 152 26.83 50.93 22.78
CA PRO A 152 27.98 50.23 23.32
C PRO A 152 28.40 50.87 24.64
N LYS A 153 28.05 50.25 25.77
CA LYS A 153 28.72 50.50 27.05
C LYS A 153 29.70 49.38 27.32
N LEU A 154 30.96 49.67 27.00
CA LEU A 154 32.14 48.95 27.48
C LEU A 154 32.03 48.68 28.99
N THR A 155 32.25 47.43 29.39
CA THR A 155 33.42 47.09 30.22
C THR A 155 33.67 45.58 30.21
N CYS A 156 34.86 45.25 29.71
CA CYS A 156 35.46 43.92 29.65
C CYS A 156 35.90 43.48 31.06
N ALA A 157 35.55 42.26 31.50
CA ALA A 157 36.44 41.34 32.25
C ALA A 157 35.75 40.17 33.01
N THR A 158 34.42 39.98 33.00
CA THR A 158 33.80 38.91 33.86
C THR A 158 32.81 37.95 33.19
N GLN A 159 32.59 37.98 31.88
CA GLN A 159 31.51 37.20 31.24
C GLN A 159 31.83 35.76 30.81
N PHE A 160 33.09 35.29 30.87
CA PHE A 160 33.45 33.96 30.35
C PHE A 160 33.21 32.77 31.28
N ARG A 161 32.60 32.93 32.47
CA ARG A 161 32.29 31.82 33.39
C ARG A 161 30.81 31.55 33.67
N ALA A 162 29.88 32.33 33.11
CA ALA A 162 28.44 32.16 33.34
C ALA A 162 27.69 31.40 32.22
N GLN A 163 28.35 31.08 31.10
CA GLN A 163 27.69 30.45 29.94
C GLN A 163 27.60 28.91 30.01
N ALA A 164 28.40 28.24 30.86
CA ALA A 164 28.37 26.78 31.03
C ALA A 164 27.34 26.27 32.06
N ARG A 165 26.54 27.15 32.67
CA ARG A 165 25.54 26.77 33.70
C ARG A 165 24.10 27.18 33.41
N ARG A 166 23.81 27.78 32.26
CA ARG A 166 22.42 27.90 31.78
C ARG A 166 22.00 26.60 31.10
N LYS A 167 21.96 25.50 31.88
CA LYS A 167 20.87 24.51 31.71
C LYS A 167 19.62 25.32 32.01
N ARG A 168 19.06 25.98 30.98
CA ARG A 168 17.69 26.48 31.05
C ARG A 168 16.87 25.22 31.31
N THR A 169 16.44 25.05 32.55
CA THR A 169 15.28 24.26 32.92
C THR A 169 14.09 24.90 32.20
N TYR A 170 14.00 24.64 30.90
CA TYR A 170 12.90 24.98 30.01
C TYR A 170 11.73 24.01 30.24
N SER A 171 11.49 23.65 31.51
CA SER A 171 10.77 22.43 31.89
C SER A 171 9.33 22.66 32.31
N ASP A 172 8.91 23.81 32.86
CA ASP A 172 7.60 23.82 33.57
C ASP A 172 6.72 25.06 33.37
N LEU A 173 7.11 26.03 32.54
CA LEU A 173 6.11 26.93 31.98
C LEU A 173 5.50 26.21 30.80
N ALA A 174 4.39 25.52 31.06
CA ALA A 174 3.44 25.08 30.05
C ALA A 174 3.01 26.32 29.25
N GLN A 175 3.86 26.73 28.33
CA GLN A 175 3.57 27.71 27.31
C GLN A 175 2.40 27.09 26.58
N GLU A 176 1.19 27.59 26.83
CA GLU A 176 -0.02 27.17 26.14
C GLU A 176 0.32 27.15 24.66
N LYS A 177 0.50 25.95 24.10
CA LYS A 177 0.88 25.78 22.69
C LYS A 177 -0.20 26.51 21.91
N THR A 178 0.17 27.60 21.26
CA THR A 178 -0.74 28.39 20.43
C THR A 178 -1.10 27.55 19.20
N ARG A 179 -2.14 26.74 19.33
CA ARG A 179 -2.80 26.07 18.20
C ARG A 179 -3.49 27.14 17.38
N LEU A 180 -3.04 27.32 16.15
CA LEU A 180 -3.55 28.35 15.24
C LEU A 180 -4.56 27.80 14.25
N LEU A 181 -4.47 26.51 13.93
CA LEU A 181 -5.27 25.87 12.91
C LEU A 181 -5.78 24.52 13.39
N SER A 182 -7.09 24.35 13.47
CA SER A 182 -7.73 23.04 13.66
C SER A 182 -7.84 22.33 12.30
N LEU A 183 -7.27 21.12 12.20
CA LEU A 183 -7.34 20.32 10.99
C LEU A 183 -8.20 19.08 11.19
N SER A 184 -9.20 18.93 10.31
CA SER A 184 -9.97 17.71 10.16
C SER A 184 -9.69 17.10 8.79
N VAL A 185 -8.66 16.24 8.72
CA VAL A 185 -8.16 15.69 7.46
C VAL A 185 -8.02 14.16 7.50
N LYS A 186 -8.18 13.50 6.35
CA LYS A 186 -7.86 12.06 6.24
C LYS A 186 -6.36 11.87 6.03
N ARG A 187 -5.72 12.77 5.27
CA ARG A 187 -4.29 12.73 4.96
C ARG A 187 -3.65 14.11 5.12
N LEU A 188 -2.53 14.15 5.83
CA LEU A 188 -1.65 15.30 6.00
C LEU A 188 -0.32 15.00 5.31
N CYS A 189 0.08 15.84 4.36
CA CYS A 189 1.33 15.69 3.62
C CYS A 189 2.27 16.88 3.90
N LEU A 190 3.50 16.58 4.31
CA LEU A 190 4.58 17.55 4.49
C LEU A 190 5.63 17.29 3.39
N LYS A 191 5.87 18.27 2.52
CA LYS A 191 6.75 18.13 1.36
C LYS A 191 7.88 19.15 1.39
N ASN A 192 9.08 18.76 0.98
CA ASN A 192 10.23 19.66 0.86
C ASN A 192 10.46 20.51 2.13
N MET A 193 10.45 19.88 3.31
CA MET A 193 10.62 20.55 4.60
C MET A 193 11.91 20.17 5.32
N SER A 194 12.37 21.04 6.23
CA SER A 194 13.38 20.73 7.26
C SER A 194 12.76 20.20 8.55
N ASN A 195 13.60 19.64 9.44
CA ASN A 195 13.20 19.20 10.78
C ASN A 195 12.47 20.33 11.55
N GLU A 196 13.04 21.53 11.55
CA GLU A 196 12.56 22.71 12.27
C GLU A 196 11.22 23.18 11.71
N SER A 197 11.10 23.21 10.38
CA SER A 197 9.89 23.66 9.70
C SER A 197 8.73 22.70 9.92
N ALA A 198 8.97 21.39 9.77
CA ALA A 198 7.96 20.36 10.05
C ALA A 198 7.51 20.40 11.53
N ALA A 199 8.47 20.51 12.44
CA ALA A 199 8.20 20.63 13.88
C ALA A 199 7.36 21.88 14.20
N TRP A 200 7.69 23.02 13.60
CA TRP A 200 6.94 24.26 13.77
C TRP A 200 5.50 24.10 13.27
N VAL A 201 5.31 23.64 12.04
CA VAL A 201 3.97 23.42 11.45
C VAL A 201 3.12 22.52 12.33
N LEU A 202 3.66 21.37 12.73
CA LEU A 202 2.96 20.39 13.57
C LEU A 202 2.66 20.90 14.98
N SER A 203 3.43 21.86 15.49
CA SER A 203 3.16 22.50 16.78
C SER A 203 2.03 23.55 16.73
N HIS A 204 1.72 24.10 15.55
CA HIS A 204 0.68 25.13 15.37
C HIS A 204 -0.62 24.57 14.81
N ILE A 205 -0.61 23.31 14.37
CA ILE A 205 -1.79 22.58 13.94
C ILE A 205 -2.36 21.76 15.10
N ASP A 206 -3.67 21.74 15.25
CA ASP A 206 -4.40 20.82 16.11
C ASP A 206 -4.98 19.66 15.29
N LEU A 207 -4.57 18.44 15.65
CA LEU A 207 -5.02 17.18 15.06
C LEU A 207 -5.80 16.33 16.08
N SER A 208 -6.15 16.86 17.25
CA SER A 208 -6.73 16.08 18.36
C SER A 208 -8.05 15.41 18.02
N ASP A 209 -8.85 16.02 17.15
CA ASP A 209 -10.16 15.51 16.71
C ASP A 209 -10.07 14.48 15.58
N THR A 210 -8.87 14.17 15.06
CA THR A 210 -8.70 13.23 13.94
C THR A 210 -7.53 12.26 14.15
N ALA A 211 -7.54 11.17 13.37
CA ALA A 211 -6.43 10.22 13.29
C ALA A 211 -5.92 10.18 11.85
N PRO A 212 -5.27 11.25 11.36
CA PRO A 212 -4.89 11.35 9.95
C PRO A 212 -3.82 10.32 9.58
N SER A 213 -3.72 10.05 8.28
CA SER A 213 -2.53 9.48 7.67
C SER A 213 -1.50 10.59 7.47
N LEU A 214 -0.30 10.47 8.04
CA LEU A 214 0.78 11.45 7.86
C LEU A 214 1.75 10.96 6.78
N CYS A 215 2.07 11.82 5.83
CA CYS A 215 3.10 11.58 4.82
C CYS A 215 4.17 12.67 4.89
N ILE A 216 5.45 12.29 4.92
CA ILE A 216 6.59 13.20 4.72
C ILE A 216 7.26 12.79 3.42
N ILE A 217 7.41 13.73 2.49
CA ILE A 217 7.85 13.43 1.11
C ILE A 217 8.95 14.42 0.71
N ASP A 218 9.96 13.95 -0.03
CA ASP A 218 10.99 14.77 -0.68
C ASP A 218 11.62 15.78 0.29
N SER A 219 11.95 15.36 1.50
CA SER A 219 12.40 16.25 2.58
C SER A 219 13.84 15.93 2.99
N PRO A 220 14.84 16.20 2.14
CA PRO A 220 16.22 15.78 2.36
C PRO A 220 16.86 16.45 3.58
N LEU A 221 16.29 17.52 4.11
CA LEU A 221 16.77 18.20 5.31
C LEU A 221 16.25 17.57 6.61
N ILE A 222 15.36 16.57 6.53
CA ILE A 222 14.91 15.82 7.70
C ILE A 222 15.88 14.66 7.96
N THR A 223 16.64 14.76 9.04
CA THR A 223 17.62 13.75 9.46
C THR A 223 17.11 12.82 10.56
N THR A 224 16.10 13.25 11.32
CA THR A 224 15.42 12.44 12.35
C THR A 224 13.90 12.66 12.32
N LEU A 225 13.11 11.72 12.84
CA LEU A 225 11.66 11.87 12.97
C LEU A 225 11.20 12.61 14.24
N GLU A 226 12.11 13.11 15.08
CA GLU A 226 11.79 13.80 16.33
C GLU A 226 11.00 15.11 16.12
N CYS A 227 11.00 15.66 14.90
CA CYS A 227 10.12 16.77 14.55
C CYS A 227 8.64 16.45 14.75
N LEU A 228 8.28 15.16 14.68
CA LEU A 228 6.93 14.66 14.95
C LEU A 228 6.55 14.79 16.43
N ASP A 229 7.49 14.84 17.36
CA ASP A 229 7.19 14.89 18.80
C ASP A 229 6.61 16.23 19.24
N ARG A 230 6.72 17.25 18.37
CA ARG A 230 6.07 18.55 18.59
C ARG A 230 4.57 18.52 18.25
N SER A 231 4.17 17.56 17.43
CA SER A 231 2.78 17.29 17.09
C SER A 231 2.01 16.80 18.33
N ASN A 232 0.68 16.91 18.31
CA ASN A 232 -0.18 16.26 19.31
C ASN A 232 -1.34 15.51 18.63
N PRO A 233 -1.08 14.69 17.60
CA PRO A 233 -2.09 13.74 17.16
C PRO A 233 -2.28 12.75 18.31
N GLY A 234 -3.51 12.53 18.74
CA GLY A 234 -3.77 11.48 19.71
C GLY A 234 -3.30 10.13 19.17
N LYS A 235 -3.55 9.88 17.87
CA LYS A 235 -3.16 8.70 17.10
C LYS A 235 -2.98 9.07 15.63
N LEU A 236 -2.18 8.30 14.88
CA LEU A 236 -2.12 8.34 13.43
C LEU A 236 -2.64 7.02 12.86
N THR A 237 -3.43 7.08 11.79
CA THR A 237 -3.84 5.84 11.10
C THR A 237 -2.64 5.23 10.38
N ASN A 238 -1.87 6.05 9.66
CA ASN A 238 -0.65 5.63 8.97
C ASN A 238 0.46 6.68 9.09
N LEU A 239 1.71 6.24 9.00
CA LEU A 239 2.89 7.09 8.88
C LEU A 239 3.74 6.63 7.69
N HIS A 240 3.92 7.50 6.70
CA HIS A 240 4.67 7.18 5.48
C HIS A 240 5.74 8.23 5.19
N ILE A 241 6.95 7.76 4.90
CA ILE A 241 8.14 8.59 4.73
C ILE A 241 8.79 8.24 3.40
N PHE A 242 8.80 9.18 2.45
CA PHE A 242 9.25 8.95 1.09
C PHE A 242 10.38 9.91 0.72
N ASN A 243 11.48 9.36 0.22
CA ASN A 243 12.58 10.13 -0.36
C ASN A 243 13.19 11.17 0.63
N LEU A 244 13.45 10.71 1.87
CA LEU A 244 14.24 11.47 2.84
C LEU A 244 15.67 10.94 2.79
N GLU A 245 16.41 11.40 1.80
CA GLU A 245 17.76 10.92 1.46
C GLU A 245 18.72 10.88 2.68
N ASN A 246 18.63 11.88 3.56
CA ASN A 246 19.51 12.03 4.73
C ASN A 246 18.87 11.58 6.06
N LEU A 247 17.73 10.87 6.02
CA LEU A 247 17.13 10.34 7.25
C LEU A 247 18.08 9.31 7.87
N ALA A 248 18.55 9.58 9.09
CA ALA A 248 19.46 8.70 9.82
C ALA A 248 18.76 7.94 10.96
N SER A 249 17.66 8.49 11.49
CA SER A 249 16.97 7.92 12.65
C SER A 249 15.45 7.99 12.54
N ILE A 250 14.78 6.87 12.83
CA ILE A 250 13.31 6.78 12.93
C ILE A 250 12.77 7.10 14.32
N ASN A 251 13.61 7.56 15.25
CA ASN A 251 13.16 7.84 16.61
C ASN A 251 12.11 8.96 16.65
N CYS A 252 10.96 8.64 17.23
CA CYS A 252 9.93 9.59 17.63
C CYS A 252 9.01 8.92 18.65
N ALA A 253 8.41 9.75 19.50
CA ALA A 253 7.47 9.34 20.53
C ALA A 253 6.23 8.65 19.96
N LEU A 254 5.80 8.99 18.75
CA LEU A 254 4.63 8.36 18.11
C LEU A 254 4.86 6.87 17.84
N LEU A 255 6.06 6.48 17.41
CA LEU A 255 6.41 5.08 17.18
C LEU A 255 6.73 4.36 18.50
N GLU A 256 7.46 5.02 19.40
CA GLU A 256 7.78 4.47 20.72
C GLU A 256 6.52 4.13 21.54
N ASN A 257 5.50 4.98 21.47
CA ASN A 257 4.24 4.80 22.21
C ASN A 257 3.17 4.04 21.41
N SER A 258 3.52 3.41 20.28
CA SER A 258 2.59 2.67 19.41
C SER A 258 1.34 3.49 19.01
N GLN A 259 1.51 4.77 18.71
CA GLN A 259 0.43 5.68 18.32
C GLN A 259 0.14 5.66 16.80
N VAL A 260 0.94 4.93 16.01
CA VAL A 260 0.66 4.64 14.60
C VAL A 260 -0.05 3.29 14.51
N LEU A 261 -1.27 3.28 13.97
CA LEU A 261 -2.19 2.15 14.15
C LEU A 261 -2.09 1.06 13.09
N ASN A 262 -2.12 1.42 11.81
CA ASN A 262 -2.37 0.45 10.74
C ASN A 262 -1.12 0.22 9.89
N SER A 263 -0.50 1.31 9.42
CA SER A 263 0.61 1.23 8.48
C SER A 263 1.79 2.12 8.84
N PHE A 264 3.00 1.58 8.70
CA PHE A 264 4.25 2.33 8.79
C PHE A 264 5.14 2.02 7.59
N GLY A 265 5.57 3.07 6.88
CA GLY A 265 6.37 2.92 5.67
C GLY A 265 7.52 3.92 5.56
N VAL A 266 8.70 3.44 5.18
CA VAL A 266 9.90 4.23 4.88
C VAL A 266 10.52 3.79 3.57
N TRP A 267 10.72 4.74 2.64
CA TRP A 267 11.27 4.50 1.32
C TRP A 267 12.31 5.55 0.93
N GLY A 268 13.33 5.11 0.23
CA GLY A 268 14.38 5.98 -0.32
C GLY A 268 15.41 6.56 0.66
N PRO A 269 15.69 6.03 1.86
CA PRO A 269 16.89 6.46 2.58
C PRO A 269 18.14 6.00 1.81
N HIS A 270 19.18 6.83 1.77
CA HIS A 270 20.48 6.43 1.20
C HIS A 270 21.34 5.66 2.21
N GLU A 271 21.25 6.03 3.48
CA GLU A 271 22.03 5.43 4.56
C GLU A 271 21.18 4.45 5.38
N PRO A 272 21.80 3.43 6.01
CA PRO A 272 21.09 2.52 6.90
C PRO A 272 20.42 3.27 8.07
N LEU A 273 19.11 3.09 8.20
CA LEU A 273 18.34 3.72 9.26
C LEU A 273 18.64 3.12 10.64
N GLN A 274 18.66 3.98 11.64
CA GLN A 274 18.80 3.60 13.05
C GLN A 274 17.49 3.84 13.80
N GLY A 275 17.31 3.08 14.90
CA GLY A 275 16.23 3.27 15.86
C GLY A 275 16.70 2.89 17.26
N SER A 276 16.16 3.55 18.28
CA SER A 276 16.37 3.19 19.67
C SER A 276 15.78 1.79 19.93
N LYS A 277 16.25 1.12 20.98
CA LYS A 277 15.74 -0.22 21.31
C LYS A 277 14.25 -0.17 21.65
N GLU A 278 13.82 0.92 22.26
CA GLU A 278 12.45 1.18 22.66
C GLU A 278 11.55 1.31 21.43
N VAL A 279 11.94 2.12 20.43
CA VAL A 279 11.19 2.29 19.17
C VAL A 279 11.16 0.98 18.37
N LEU A 280 12.30 0.31 18.20
CA LEU A 280 12.36 -0.95 17.45
C LEU A 280 11.50 -2.05 18.09
N ARG A 281 11.50 -2.13 19.43
CA ARG A 281 10.64 -3.07 20.17
C ARG A 281 9.17 -2.69 20.07
N ALA A 282 8.83 -1.40 20.13
CA ALA A 282 7.46 -0.94 19.97
C ALA A 282 6.91 -1.32 18.59
N ILE A 283 7.69 -1.14 17.52
CA ILE A 283 7.32 -1.57 16.17
C ILE A 283 7.16 -3.11 16.11
N GLY A 284 8.12 -3.85 16.67
CA GLY A 284 8.13 -5.33 16.69
C GLY A 284 7.19 -5.98 17.72
N SER A 285 6.37 -5.21 18.43
CA SER A 285 5.31 -5.73 19.31
C SER A 285 3.91 -5.36 18.84
N HIS A 286 3.81 -4.54 17.78
CA HIS A 286 2.56 -4.08 17.22
C HIS A 286 2.07 -4.97 16.09
N GLN A 287 0.75 -5.05 15.91
CA GLN A 287 0.14 -5.75 14.77
C GLN A 287 -0.09 -4.77 13.63
N TRP A 288 0.47 -5.07 12.46
CA TRP A 288 0.46 -4.17 11.33
C TRP A 288 -0.42 -4.70 10.20
N ASP A 289 -1.28 -3.84 9.66
CA ASP A 289 -1.92 -4.11 8.37
C ASP A 289 -0.88 -4.04 7.25
N ARG A 290 0.07 -3.12 7.38
CA ARG A 290 1.13 -2.93 6.39
C ARG A 290 2.41 -2.35 6.98
N LEU A 291 3.55 -2.97 6.62
CA LEU A 291 4.88 -2.42 6.85
C LEU A 291 5.61 -2.32 5.53
N ASP A 292 6.18 -1.17 5.23
CA ASP A 292 7.06 -0.99 4.07
C ASP A 292 8.41 -0.45 4.54
N LEU A 293 9.46 -1.25 4.58
CA LEU A 293 10.69 -0.90 5.29
C LEU A 293 11.93 -1.16 4.42
N PRO A 294 13.02 -0.42 4.63
CA PRO A 294 14.34 -0.90 4.25
C PRO A 294 14.63 -2.24 4.93
N ALA A 295 15.22 -3.16 4.18
CA ALA A 295 15.51 -4.50 4.66
C ALA A 295 16.44 -4.50 5.89
N GLU A 296 17.38 -3.56 5.94
CA GLU A 296 18.30 -3.34 7.06
C GLU A 296 17.53 -2.94 8.33
N LEU A 297 16.54 -2.05 8.20
CA LEU A 297 15.69 -1.64 9.31
C LEU A 297 14.82 -2.81 9.81
N TRP A 298 14.31 -3.64 8.89
CA TRP A 298 13.59 -4.84 9.28
C TRP A 298 14.43 -5.80 10.11
N VAL A 299 15.70 -6.03 9.74
CA VAL A 299 16.63 -6.86 10.53
C VAL A 299 16.78 -6.31 11.94
N LEU A 300 16.88 -4.99 12.11
CA LEU A 300 16.94 -4.35 13.44
C LEU A 300 15.66 -4.59 14.25
N ILE A 301 14.48 -4.42 13.65
CA ILE A 301 13.19 -4.64 14.31
C ILE A 301 13.04 -6.12 14.73
N ALA A 302 13.27 -7.05 13.80
CA ALA A 302 13.11 -8.48 14.03
C ALA A 302 14.05 -9.00 15.15
N ARG A 303 15.25 -8.42 15.28
CA ARG A 303 16.20 -8.74 16.37
C ARG A 303 15.79 -8.16 17.73
N GLN A 304 15.02 -7.07 17.77
CA GLN A 304 14.55 -6.44 19.02
C GLN A 304 13.16 -6.94 19.46
N ALA A 305 12.41 -7.61 18.58
CA ALA A 305 11.12 -8.21 18.91
C ALA A 305 11.26 -9.20 20.07
N GLN A 306 10.36 -9.09 21.06
CA GLN A 306 10.32 -9.96 22.24
C GLN A 306 9.21 -11.01 22.16
N GLU A 307 8.23 -10.79 21.30
CA GLU A 307 7.09 -11.66 21.06
C GLU A 307 6.83 -11.76 19.56
N SER A 308 6.16 -12.84 19.13
CA SER A 308 5.74 -12.94 17.73
C SER A 308 4.63 -11.94 17.46
N PHE A 309 4.77 -11.17 16.39
CA PHE A 309 3.80 -10.18 15.94
C PHE A 309 3.33 -10.50 14.52
N MET A 310 2.22 -9.88 14.12
CA MET A 310 1.56 -10.12 12.83
C MET A 310 1.75 -8.91 11.91
N VAL A 311 2.05 -9.20 10.64
CA VAL A 311 2.08 -8.21 9.57
C VAL A 311 1.28 -8.79 8.40
N GLU A 312 0.15 -8.17 8.04
CA GLU A 312 -0.64 -8.66 6.90
C GLU A 312 0.14 -8.47 5.59
N ASN A 313 0.73 -7.29 5.38
CA ASN A 313 1.51 -6.97 4.19
C ASN A 313 2.88 -6.39 4.56
N LEU A 314 3.96 -7.17 4.38
CA LEU A 314 5.33 -6.70 4.58
C LEU A 314 5.99 -6.43 3.23
N SER A 315 6.44 -5.21 2.97
CA SER A 315 7.31 -4.87 1.85
C SER A 315 8.71 -4.55 2.37
N LEU A 316 9.72 -5.27 1.90
CA LEU A 316 11.12 -4.96 2.17
C LEU A 316 11.77 -4.39 0.91
N ASN A 317 12.29 -3.17 1.01
CA ASN A 317 13.08 -2.54 -0.04
C ASN A 317 14.57 -2.68 0.28
N GLY A 318 15.34 -3.13 -0.71
CA GLY A 318 16.77 -3.33 -0.58
C GLY A 318 17.49 -2.69 -1.76
N ASN A 319 17.99 -1.47 -1.57
CA ASN A 319 18.85 -0.83 -2.56
C ASN A 319 20.20 -1.56 -2.69
N SER A 320 20.56 -2.38 -1.70
CA SER A 320 21.88 -3.01 -1.59
C SER A 320 21.85 -4.52 -1.32
N ILE A 321 20.69 -5.19 -1.37
CA ILE A 321 20.64 -6.63 -1.11
C ILE A 321 21.25 -7.38 -2.29
N GLU A 322 22.55 -7.63 -2.19
CA GLU A 322 23.32 -8.42 -3.13
C GLU A 322 23.15 -9.93 -2.87
N SER A 323 23.63 -10.74 -3.82
CA SER A 323 23.73 -12.20 -3.74
C SER A 323 24.33 -12.74 -2.45
N THR A 324 25.34 -12.05 -1.97
CA THR A 324 26.23 -12.45 -0.89
C THR A 324 26.00 -11.60 0.34
N ASP A 325 24.89 -10.87 0.37
CA ASP A 325 24.55 -10.04 1.49
C ASP A 325 24.29 -10.92 2.72
N PRO A 326 24.92 -10.63 3.87
CA PRO A 326 24.63 -11.29 5.14
C PRO A 326 23.14 -11.32 5.50
N PHE A 327 22.33 -10.43 4.93
CA PHE A 327 20.87 -10.42 5.00
C PHE A 327 20.24 -11.81 4.78
N TRP A 328 20.74 -12.61 3.83
CA TRP A 328 20.19 -13.93 3.53
C TRP A 328 20.56 -15.01 4.55
N GLU A 329 21.60 -14.76 5.35
CA GLU A 329 22.05 -15.65 6.41
C GLU A 329 21.37 -15.38 7.75
N GLU A 330 20.63 -14.26 7.84
CA GLU A 330 19.91 -13.88 9.04
C GLU A 330 18.90 -14.95 9.48
N SER A 331 18.76 -15.06 10.79
CA SER A 331 17.71 -15.85 11.42
C SER A 331 17.26 -15.15 12.69
N TYR A 332 15.97 -15.21 12.96
CA TYR A 332 15.38 -14.52 14.10
C TYR A 332 14.95 -15.56 15.14
N GLN A 333 15.19 -15.25 16.41
CA GLN A 333 14.71 -16.11 17.51
C GLN A 333 13.18 -16.23 17.48
N ILE A 334 12.52 -15.15 17.07
CA ILE A 334 11.09 -15.03 16.95
C ILE A 334 10.76 -14.80 15.48
N ARG A 335 9.92 -15.66 14.93
CA ARG A 335 9.43 -15.53 13.55
C ARG A 335 8.12 -14.73 13.57
N PRO A 336 8.09 -13.50 13.02
CA PRO A 336 6.83 -12.80 12.82
C PRO A 336 5.94 -13.55 11.83
N SER A 337 4.63 -13.49 12.07
CA SER A 337 3.63 -14.02 11.15
C SER A 337 3.39 -13.00 10.04
N VAL A 338 3.74 -13.34 8.81
CA VAL A 338 3.59 -12.44 7.65
C VAL A 338 2.69 -13.11 6.64
N ALA A 339 1.55 -12.52 6.27
CA ALA A 339 0.65 -13.14 5.29
C ALA A 339 1.15 -12.94 3.86
N SER A 340 1.47 -11.70 3.48
CA SER A 340 2.03 -11.33 2.17
C SER A 340 3.36 -10.62 2.33
N LEU A 341 4.38 -11.09 1.61
CA LEU A 341 5.73 -10.53 1.61
C LEU A 341 6.12 -10.04 0.21
N HIS A 342 6.47 -8.77 0.10
CA HIS A 342 6.98 -8.16 -1.12
C HIS A 342 8.46 -7.78 -0.95
N LEU A 343 9.37 -8.40 -1.69
CA LEU A 343 10.79 -8.02 -1.69
C LEU A 343 11.10 -7.24 -2.97
N ALA A 344 11.48 -5.97 -2.82
CA ALA A 344 12.00 -5.15 -3.90
C ALA A 344 13.54 -5.18 -3.83
N LEU A 345 14.16 -5.86 -4.80
CA LEU A 345 15.61 -6.13 -4.82
C LEU A 345 16.30 -5.32 -5.90
N ALA A 346 17.43 -4.69 -5.60
CA ALA A 346 18.20 -3.93 -6.59
C ALA A 346 18.38 -4.68 -7.94
N SER A 347 18.30 -3.94 -9.05
CA SER A 347 18.38 -4.45 -10.44
C SER A 347 19.66 -5.25 -10.71
N THR A 348 20.71 -4.96 -9.94
CA THR A 348 22.04 -5.58 -9.99
C THR A 348 22.10 -6.94 -9.32
N CYS A 349 21.02 -7.42 -8.67
CA CYS A 349 20.98 -8.73 -8.02
C CYS A 349 21.02 -9.85 -9.08
N THR A 350 22.23 -10.15 -9.56
CA THR A 350 22.51 -11.25 -10.50
C THR A 350 22.29 -12.62 -9.84
N TYR A 351 22.19 -12.67 -8.52
CA TYR A 351 22.02 -13.91 -7.75
C TYR A 351 20.76 -14.67 -8.08
N LEU A 352 19.64 -13.96 -8.16
CA LEU A 352 18.36 -14.60 -8.44
C LEU A 352 18.25 -15.00 -9.91
N ARG A 353 19.25 -14.66 -10.75
CA ARG A 353 19.42 -15.22 -12.09
C ARG A 353 20.11 -16.58 -12.05
N LEU A 354 20.76 -16.94 -10.94
CA LEU A 354 21.31 -18.28 -10.74
C LEU A 354 20.21 -19.24 -10.30
N PRO A 355 20.29 -20.52 -10.69
CA PRO A 355 19.32 -21.56 -10.28
C PRO A 355 19.12 -21.66 -8.76
N ASP A 356 20.17 -21.37 -7.97
CA ASP A 356 20.15 -21.51 -6.52
C ASP A 356 19.56 -20.30 -5.78
N GLY A 357 19.46 -19.13 -6.43
CA GLY A 357 19.02 -17.89 -5.78
C GLY A 357 17.64 -18.02 -5.11
N PRO A 358 16.60 -18.46 -5.83
CA PRO A 358 15.28 -18.69 -5.25
C PRO A 358 15.27 -19.72 -4.10
N ILE A 359 16.12 -20.74 -4.16
CA ILE A 359 16.25 -21.76 -3.10
C ILE A 359 16.74 -21.13 -1.81
N ILE A 360 17.77 -20.30 -1.90
CA ILE A 360 18.39 -19.65 -0.75
C ILE A 360 17.43 -18.67 -0.11
N MET A 361 16.72 -17.90 -0.93
CA MET A 361 15.66 -17.02 -0.44
C MET A 361 14.53 -17.81 0.23
N LEU A 362 14.02 -18.90 -0.36
CA LEU A 362 12.96 -19.71 0.30
C LEU A 362 13.43 -20.31 1.63
N LYS A 363 14.70 -20.76 1.70
CA LYS A 363 15.31 -21.20 2.95
C LYS A 363 15.34 -20.06 3.97
N TRP A 364 15.76 -18.86 3.56
CA TRP A 364 15.71 -17.67 4.41
C TRP A 364 14.27 -17.36 4.88
N LEU A 365 13.29 -17.41 3.98
CA LEU A 365 11.88 -17.18 4.32
C LEU A 365 11.38 -18.12 5.42
N SER A 366 11.66 -19.42 5.29
CA SER A 366 11.24 -20.43 6.27
C SER A 366 11.91 -20.26 7.65
N LYS A 367 13.12 -19.69 7.66
CA LYS A 367 13.86 -19.38 8.89
C LYS A 367 13.36 -18.10 9.55
N CYS A 368 13.01 -17.10 8.75
CA CYS A 368 12.74 -15.75 9.23
C CYS A 368 11.26 -15.50 9.55
N PHE A 369 10.33 -16.17 8.88
CA PHE A 369 8.91 -15.84 8.97
C PHE A 369 8.05 -17.07 9.25
N ALA A 370 6.85 -16.82 9.77
CA ALA A 370 5.80 -17.81 9.94
C ALA A 370 4.60 -17.44 9.06
N ASN A 371 3.83 -18.45 8.65
CA ASN A 371 2.53 -18.28 7.96
C ASN A 371 2.56 -17.45 6.67
N ILE A 372 3.68 -17.41 5.94
CA ILE A 372 3.73 -16.76 4.63
C ILE A 372 2.81 -17.46 3.66
N GLU A 373 1.85 -16.72 3.13
CA GLU A 373 0.92 -17.16 2.11
C GLU A 373 1.29 -16.64 0.72
N GLU A 374 1.84 -15.43 0.63
CA GLU A 374 2.23 -14.83 -0.65
C GLU A 374 3.63 -14.24 -0.58
N VAL A 375 4.40 -14.47 -1.65
CA VAL A 375 5.70 -13.82 -1.86
C VAL A 375 5.73 -13.23 -3.26
N VAL A 376 6.03 -11.94 -3.32
CA VAL A 376 6.23 -11.19 -4.56
C VAL A 376 7.65 -10.64 -4.56
N LEU A 377 8.41 -10.90 -5.63
CA LEU A 377 9.75 -10.38 -5.83
C LEU A 377 9.75 -9.46 -7.04
N THR A 378 10.08 -8.19 -6.82
CA THR A 378 10.19 -7.20 -7.89
C THR A 378 11.62 -6.65 -7.99
N PRO A 379 12.07 -6.30 -9.21
CA PRO A 379 13.32 -5.57 -9.40
C PRO A 379 13.11 -4.11 -8.94
N GLY A 380 14.02 -3.63 -8.08
CA GLY A 380 13.92 -2.41 -7.29
C GLY A 380 13.88 -1.11 -8.11
N GLU A 381 14.29 -1.15 -9.37
CA GLU A 381 14.19 0.01 -10.28
C GLU A 381 12.84 0.11 -10.99
N ALA A 382 12.05 -0.96 -11.07
CA ALA A 382 10.80 -1.00 -11.85
C ALA A 382 9.57 -0.56 -11.06
N SER A 383 9.69 -0.39 -9.74
CA SER A 383 8.59 0.05 -8.89
C SER A 383 8.92 1.37 -8.19
N VAL A 384 9.11 2.44 -8.98
CA VAL A 384 8.77 3.76 -8.46
C VAL A 384 7.25 3.72 -8.26
N TRP A 385 6.83 3.28 -7.07
CA TRP A 385 5.44 3.42 -6.65
C TRP A 385 5.16 4.91 -6.70
N THR A 386 4.36 5.33 -7.68
CA THR A 386 3.81 6.67 -7.63
C THR A 386 3.02 6.78 -6.32
N PRO A 387 2.92 7.96 -5.70
CA PRO A 387 2.13 8.17 -4.47
C PRO A 387 0.67 7.68 -4.57
N ASN A 388 0.20 7.38 -5.78
CA ASN A 388 -1.14 6.90 -6.11
C ASN A 388 -1.22 5.38 -6.36
N GLY A 389 -0.13 4.63 -6.17
CA GLY A 389 -0.14 3.16 -6.22
C GLY A 389 -0.22 2.53 -7.61
N GLN A 390 -0.01 3.28 -8.71
CA GLN A 390 -0.06 2.72 -10.06
C GLN A 390 1.32 2.25 -10.54
N GLN A 391 1.43 0.95 -10.84
CA GLN A 391 2.60 0.30 -11.41
C GLN A 391 2.48 0.23 -12.95
N TYR A 392 3.50 0.68 -13.68
CA TYR A 392 3.55 0.57 -15.14
C TYR A 392 4.20 -0.77 -15.54
N VAL A 393 3.42 -1.73 -16.02
CA VAL A 393 3.93 -3.02 -16.50
C VAL A 393 4.06 -2.98 -18.02
N SER A 394 5.29 -3.10 -18.54
CA SER A 394 5.56 -3.22 -19.98
C SER A 394 5.14 -4.60 -20.50
N SER A 395 4.42 -4.64 -21.62
CA SER A 395 3.81 -5.85 -22.20
C SER A 395 4.77 -6.73 -23.02
N ALA A 396 5.97 -6.99 -22.53
CA ALA A 396 6.91 -7.88 -23.21
C ALA A 396 6.48 -9.35 -23.11
N LYS A 397 6.93 -10.19 -24.06
CA LYS A 397 6.68 -11.65 -24.02
C LYS A 397 7.40 -12.28 -22.83
N VAL A 398 6.63 -12.77 -21.87
CA VAL A 398 7.11 -13.41 -20.64
C VAL A 398 7.32 -14.92 -20.85
N ARG A 399 8.53 -15.42 -20.59
CA ARG A 399 8.83 -16.84 -20.39
C ARG A 399 8.43 -17.22 -18.96
N LEU A 400 7.64 -18.27 -18.82
CA LEU A 400 7.19 -18.77 -17.52
C LEU A 400 8.05 -19.93 -17.07
N LEU A 401 8.58 -19.87 -15.85
CA LEU A 401 9.28 -20.96 -15.18
C LEU A 401 8.47 -21.41 -13.97
N CYS A 402 8.47 -22.70 -13.69
CA CYS A 402 7.77 -23.30 -12.55
C CYS A 402 8.79 -23.65 -11.48
N MET A 403 8.47 -23.39 -10.22
CA MET A 403 9.30 -23.77 -9.09
C MET A 403 8.53 -24.67 -8.14
N TYR A 404 9.06 -25.86 -7.88
CA TYR A 404 8.51 -26.77 -6.89
C TYR A 404 9.17 -26.53 -5.52
N VAL A 405 8.43 -26.01 -4.53
CA VAL A 405 8.99 -25.49 -3.26
C VAL A 405 8.65 -26.31 -2.01
N GLU A 406 7.70 -27.23 -2.09
CA GLU A 406 7.30 -28.04 -0.95
C GLU A 406 8.45 -29.02 -0.66
N PRO A 407 9.08 -28.95 0.54
CA PRO A 407 8.47 -28.72 1.85
C PRO A 407 8.89 -27.43 2.59
N ILE A 408 9.57 -26.46 1.96
CA ILE A 408 10.25 -25.37 2.70
C ILE A 408 9.27 -24.35 3.28
N CYS A 409 8.23 -23.97 2.53
CA CYS A 409 7.20 -23.02 2.95
C CYS A 409 5.81 -23.61 2.72
N PRO A 410 5.30 -24.49 3.61
CA PRO A 410 4.06 -25.23 3.38
C PRO A 410 2.80 -24.35 3.34
N THR A 411 2.87 -23.15 3.92
CA THR A 411 1.76 -22.18 3.90
C THR A 411 1.74 -21.32 2.63
N LEU A 412 2.81 -21.38 1.81
CA LEU A 412 2.97 -20.50 0.65
C LEU A 412 1.97 -20.88 -0.44
N LYS A 413 1.01 -20.00 -0.65
CA LYS A 413 -0.07 -20.10 -1.64
C LYS A 413 0.31 -19.42 -2.96
N ALA A 414 1.14 -18.40 -2.95
CA ALA A 414 1.49 -17.64 -4.13
C ALA A 414 2.98 -17.26 -4.09
N PHE A 415 3.65 -17.44 -5.23
CA PHE A 415 5.02 -16.99 -5.44
C PHE A 415 5.07 -16.35 -6.82
N SER A 416 5.43 -15.07 -6.87
CA SER A 416 5.64 -14.34 -8.10
C SER A 416 7.04 -13.74 -8.08
N TYR A 417 7.83 -14.04 -9.09
CA TYR A 417 9.15 -13.47 -9.25
C TYR A 417 9.37 -13.01 -10.68
N GLU A 418 9.65 -11.73 -10.85
CA GLU A 418 9.79 -11.07 -12.15
C GLU A 418 11.19 -10.43 -12.29
N PRO A 419 12.28 -11.21 -12.44
CA PRO A 419 13.64 -10.64 -12.53
C PRO A 419 13.84 -9.69 -13.69
N THR A 420 13.08 -9.93 -14.76
CA THR A 420 13.08 -9.16 -15.98
C THR A 420 11.65 -9.09 -16.50
N THR A 421 11.36 -8.16 -17.39
CA THR A 421 10.08 -8.07 -18.11
C THR A 421 9.74 -9.31 -18.94
N THR A 422 10.67 -10.26 -19.06
CA THR A 422 10.57 -11.43 -19.92
C THR A 422 10.61 -12.75 -19.17
N LEU A 423 10.69 -12.76 -17.84
CA LEU A 423 10.73 -14.01 -17.07
C LEU A 423 9.82 -13.89 -15.85
N LYS A 424 8.93 -14.86 -15.68
CA LYS A 424 8.08 -14.97 -14.49
C LYS A 424 8.19 -16.37 -13.90
N VAL A 425 8.62 -16.46 -12.66
CA VAL A 425 8.65 -17.73 -11.92
C VAL A 425 7.39 -17.84 -11.07
N THR A 426 6.72 -18.98 -11.14
CA THR A 426 5.48 -19.26 -10.40
C THR A 426 5.60 -20.54 -9.59
N LEU A 427 4.90 -20.58 -8.45
CA LEU A 427 4.82 -21.76 -7.60
C LEU A 427 4.09 -22.92 -8.25
N LEU A 428 4.72 -24.10 -8.25
CA LEU A 428 4.04 -25.37 -8.44
C LEU A 428 3.66 -25.91 -7.06
N SER A 429 2.39 -25.76 -6.67
CA SER A 429 1.84 -26.48 -5.51
C SER A 429 1.06 -27.69 -5.99
N LEU A 430 1.39 -28.85 -5.43
CA LEU A 430 0.76 -30.13 -5.77
C LEU A 430 -0.51 -30.40 -4.95
N ASN A 431 -0.73 -29.63 -3.89
CA ASN A 431 -1.97 -29.67 -3.11
C ASN A 431 -3.14 -28.97 -3.83
N ARG A 432 -2.96 -28.60 -5.10
CA ARG A 432 -3.92 -27.82 -5.90
C ARG A 432 -4.44 -28.59 -7.09
N ILE A 433 -5.54 -28.06 -7.63
CA ILE A 433 -6.21 -28.56 -8.82
C ILE A 433 -5.23 -28.62 -9.99
N LEU A 434 -4.93 -29.83 -10.48
CA LEU A 434 -4.17 -30.04 -11.71
C LEU A 434 -5.12 -29.94 -12.90
N TRP A 435 -4.87 -29.01 -13.83
CA TRP A 435 -5.62 -28.95 -15.07
C TRP A 435 -4.93 -29.76 -16.14
N VAL A 436 -5.65 -30.72 -16.71
CA VAL A 436 -5.13 -31.62 -17.73
C VAL A 436 -6.01 -31.52 -18.96
N ALA A 437 -5.42 -31.38 -20.14
CA ALA A 437 -6.14 -31.50 -21.39
C ALA A 437 -6.69 -32.93 -21.49
N PRO A 438 -7.91 -33.13 -22.03
CA PRO A 438 -8.49 -34.47 -22.14
C PRO A 438 -7.56 -35.50 -22.80
N SER A 439 -6.77 -35.08 -23.81
CA SER A 439 -5.78 -35.91 -24.50
C SER A 439 -4.65 -36.42 -23.59
N VAL A 440 -4.33 -35.68 -22.53
CA VAL A 440 -3.24 -35.99 -21.59
C VAL A 440 -3.73 -36.72 -20.34
N TYR A 441 -5.04 -36.69 -20.07
CA TYR A 441 -5.62 -37.32 -18.89
C TYR A 441 -5.30 -38.82 -18.79
N LEU A 442 -5.31 -39.55 -19.92
CA LEU A 442 -4.99 -40.96 -19.94
C LEU A 442 -3.53 -41.25 -19.55
N GLN A 443 -2.61 -40.33 -19.87
CA GLN A 443 -1.20 -40.44 -19.46
C GLN A 443 -1.07 -40.19 -17.96
N TRP A 444 -1.82 -39.23 -17.44
CA TRP A 444 -1.93 -39.01 -15.99
C TRP A 444 -2.50 -40.24 -15.29
N SER A 445 -3.64 -40.78 -15.73
CA SER A 445 -4.30 -41.91 -15.06
C SER A 445 -3.47 -43.20 -15.07
N ARG A 446 -2.47 -43.30 -15.96
CA ARG A 446 -1.51 -44.40 -16.03
C ARG A 446 -0.23 -44.16 -15.22
N GLY A 447 -0.12 -43.01 -14.55
CA GLY A 447 1.08 -42.63 -13.84
C GLY A 447 2.28 -42.31 -14.75
N GLN A 448 2.02 -42.00 -16.01
CA GLN A 448 3.06 -41.67 -17.00
C GLN A 448 3.31 -40.17 -17.11
N LEU A 449 2.41 -39.35 -16.55
CA LEU A 449 2.46 -37.90 -16.74
C LEU A 449 3.72 -37.28 -16.13
N ASP A 450 4.19 -37.74 -14.98
CA ASP A 450 5.37 -37.15 -14.33
C ASP A 450 6.63 -37.35 -15.14
N THR A 451 6.86 -38.57 -15.64
CA THR A 451 8.00 -38.85 -16.52
C THR A 451 7.95 -37.99 -17.79
N LEU A 452 6.75 -37.76 -18.31
CA LEU A 452 6.55 -36.93 -19.49
C LEU A 452 6.77 -35.45 -19.20
N ILE A 453 6.19 -34.89 -18.13
CA ILE A 453 6.42 -33.50 -17.71
C ILE A 453 7.90 -33.28 -17.43
N ILE A 454 8.53 -34.18 -16.67
CA ILE A 454 9.96 -34.10 -16.38
C ILE A 454 10.71 -34.08 -17.71
N ASN A 455 10.51 -35.04 -18.62
CA ASN A 455 11.27 -35.10 -19.88
C ASN A 455 11.03 -33.91 -20.81
N THR A 456 9.80 -33.42 -20.94
CA THR A 456 9.46 -32.34 -21.87
C THR A 456 9.73 -30.95 -21.27
N CYS A 457 9.70 -30.83 -19.95
CA CYS A 457 9.79 -29.56 -19.23
C CYS A 457 11.01 -29.48 -18.30
N LYS A 458 12.08 -30.28 -18.51
CA LYS A 458 13.32 -30.22 -17.70
C LYS A 458 13.87 -28.80 -17.58
N GLU A 459 13.72 -28.01 -18.63
CA GLU A 459 14.18 -26.62 -18.68
C GLU A 459 13.20 -25.63 -18.03
N ALA A 460 11.94 -26.05 -17.81
CA ALA A 460 10.86 -25.19 -17.33
C ALA A 460 10.42 -25.47 -15.88
N VAL A 461 10.79 -26.61 -15.30
CA VAL A 461 10.48 -26.98 -13.91
C VAL A 461 11.76 -27.05 -13.08
N TYR A 462 11.89 -26.13 -12.12
CA TYR A 462 12.98 -26.09 -11.16
C TYR A 462 12.56 -26.80 -9.87
N THR A 463 13.38 -27.75 -9.43
CA THR A 463 13.19 -28.47 -8.16
C THR A 463 14.18 -27.98 -7.11
N ILE A 464 13.73 -27.93 -5.86
CA ILE A 464 14.59 -27.53 -4.75
C ILE A 464 15.28 -28.76 -4.14
N ASN A 465 16.59 -28.67 -3.93
CA ASN A 465 17.45 -29.74 -3.39
C ASN A 465 17.52 -31.01 -4.25
N ASN A 466 17.31 -30.93 -5.57
CA ASN A 466 17.26 -32.09 -6.47
C ASN A 466 16.26 -33.17 -6.03
N GLN A 467 15.27 -32.81 -5.20
CA GLN A 467 14.16 -33.71 -4.92
C GLN A 467 13.22 -33.64 -6.11
N ASP A 468 12.98 -34.78 -6.75
CA ASP A 468 11.92 -34.87 -7.75
C ASP A 468 10.62 -34.39 -7.11
N PRO A 469 9.80 -33.58 -7.81
CA PRO A 469 8.51 -33.20 -7.29
C PRO A 469 7.75 -34.50 -6.96
N PRO A 470 6.99 -34.53 -5.85
CA PRO A 470 6.08 -35.62 -5.55
C PRO A 470 5.33 -35.95 -6.81
N GLN A 471 5.40 -37.23 -7.17
CA GLN A 471 4.85 -37.68 -8.41
C GLN A 471 3.37 -37.29 -8.41
N VAL A 472 2.88 -36.62 -9.45
CA VAL A 472 1.45 -36.35 -9.66
C VAL A 472 0.78 -37.64 -10.11
N LEU A 473 1.06 -38.72 -9.38
CA LEU A 473 0.55 -40.02 -9.67
C LEU A 473 -0.89 -40.10 -9.20
N PRO A 474 -1.74 -40.73 -10.01
CA PRO A 474 -2.95 -41.30 -9.47
C PRO A 474 -2.61 -42.24 -8.30
N THR A 475 -3.36 -42.20 -7.21
CA THR A 475 -3.33 -43.29 -6.22
C THR A 475 -3.64 -44.62 -6.93
N LEU A 476 -2.88 -45.67 -6.59
CA LEU A 476 -3.13 -47.05 -7.04
C LEU A 476 -4.63 -47.38 -6.98
N GLY A 477 -5.27 -47.56 -8.14
CA GLY A 477 -6.71 -47.84 -8.25
C GLY A 477 -7.61 -46.69 -8.69
N THR A 478 -7.07 -45.57 -9.19
CA THR A 478 -7.87 -44.57 -9.92
C THR A 478 -8.63 -45.22 -11.07
N TYR A 479 -9.95 -45.10 -11.03
CA TYR A 479 -10.80 -45.56 -12.12
C TYR A 479 -10.62 -44.64 -13.32
N VAL A 480 -10.22 -45.20 -14.47
CA VAL A 480 -9.95 -44.45 -15.71
C VAL A 480 -11.24 -43.84 -16.30
N ASP A 481 -12.41 -44.23 -15.79
CA ASP A 481 -13.73 -43.88 -16.35
C ASP A 481 -14.58 -43.00 -15.41
N THR A 482 -13.93 -42.12 -14.64
CA THR A 482 -14.68 -41.14 -13.83
C THR A 482 -15.16 -40.00 -14.73
N GLY A 483 -16.47 -39.90 -14.95
CA GLY A 483 -17.06 -38.69 -15.52
C GLY A 483 -16.86 -37.46 -14.62
N CYS A 484 -17.10 -36.28 -15.16
CA CYS A 484 -17.10 -35.02 -14.40
C CYS A 484 -18.03 -35.14 -13.17
N ILE A 485 -17.54 -34.83 -11.97
CA ILE A 485 -18.36 -34.92 -10.74
C ILE A 485 -19.57 -33.98 -10.71
N GLY A 486 -19.57 -32.93 -11.56
CA GLY A 486 -20.68 -31.98 -11.66
C GLY A 486 -21.74 -32.37 -12.69
N CYS A 487 -21.34 -32.56 -13.95
CA CYS A 487 -22.28 -32.86 -15.05
C CYS A 487 -22.38 -34.34 -15.42
N HIS A 488 -21.57 -35.20 -14.80
CA HIS A 488 -21.46 -36.64 -15.08
C HIS A 488 -21.04 -37.01 -16.52
N CYS A 489 -20.65 -36.03 -17.35
CA CYS A 489 -20.14 -36.31 -18.68
C CYS A 489 -18.82 -37.10 -18.59
N LEU A 490 -18.75 -38.20 -19.35
CA LEU A 490 -17.53 -39.00 -19.50
C LEU A 490 -16.43 -38.20 -20.19
N LEU A 491 -15.17 -38.57 -19.94
CA LEU A 491 -14.01 -37.89 -20.52
C LEU A 491 -14.06 -37.87 -22.06
N ASP A 492 -14.46 -38.96 -22.70
CA ASP A 492 -14.59 -39.03 -24.17
C ASP A 492 -15.67 -38.07 -24.68
N THR A 493 -16.80 -37.98 -23.98
CA THR A 493 -17.87 -37.04 -24.32
C THR A 493 -17.41 -35.60 -24.14
N LEU A 494 -16.71 -35.31 -23.04
CA LEU A 494 -16.09 -34.00 -22.82
C LEU A 494 -15.11 -33.69 -23.94
N SER A 495 -14.18 -34.60 -24.26
CA SER A 495 -13.21 -34.42 -25.34
C SER A 495 -13.87 -34.13 -26.69
N GLN A 496 -14.98 -34.81 -27.03
CA GLN A 496 -15.72 -34.57 -28.28
C GLN A 496 -16.48 -33.24 -28.28
N GLN A 497 -17.11 -32.87 -27.16
CA GLN A 497 -17.76 -31.56 -27.02
C GLN A 497 -16.74 -30.43 -27.13
N MET A 498 -15.56 -30.64 -26.53
CA MET A 498 -14.47 -29.68 -26.46
C MET A 498 -13.77 -29.43 -27.80
N GLN A 499 -13.84 -30.36 -28.76
CA GLN A 499 -13.32 -30.13 -30.12
C GLN A 499 -14.22 -29.23 -30.97
N LYS A 500 -15.50 -29.08 -30.62
CA LYS A 500 -16.47 -28.27 -31.39
C LYS A 500 -16.46 -26.80 -30.98
N GLU A 501 -16.09 -26.51 -29.74
CA GLU A 501 -15.99 -25.15 -29.22
C GLU A 501 -14.51 -24.77 -29.24
N SER A 502 -14.14 -23.72 -29.98
CA SER A 502 -12.75 -23.25 -30.16
C SER A 502 -12.05 -22.75 -28.88
N ASN A 503 -12.62 -23.01 -27.70
CA ASN A 503 -12.09 -22.59 -26.42
C ASN A 503 -11.29 -23.74 -25.82
N ILE A 504 -10.10 -23.43 -25.29
CA ILE A 504 -9.21 -24.42 -24.71
C ILE A 504 -9.88 -25.00 -23.46
N ASN A 505 -10.23 -26.27 -23.51
CA ASN A 505 -11.04 -26.90 -22.48
C ASN A 505 -10.23 -27.94 -21.70
N TYR A 506 -9.90 -27.59 -20.47
CA TYR A 506 -9.20 -28.45 -19.52
C TYR A 506 -10.18 -29.19 -18.60
N VAL A 507 -9.77 -30.35 -18.10
CA VAL A 507 -10.39 -31.01 -16.96
C VAL A 507 -9.52 -30.83 -15.72
N ALA A 508 -10.16 -30.58 -14.59
CA ALA A 508 -9.50 -30.33 -13.32
C ALA A 508 -9.51 -31.62 -12.49
N ILE A 509 -8.35 -32.06 -12.03
CA ILE A 509 -8.19 -33.16 -11.06
C ILE A 509 -8.19 -32.52 -9.67
N VAL A 510 -9.21 -32.83 -8.88
CA VAL A 510 -9.53 -32.05 -7.66
C VAL A 510 -9.24 -32.75 -6.35
N CYS A 511 -8.74 -33.98 -6.39
CA CYS A 511 -8.42 -34.74 -5.19
C CYS A 511 -7.37 -35.83 -5.46
N ASN A 512 -6.79 -36.39 -4.40
CA ASN A 512 -5.77 -37.44 -4.50
C ASN A 512 -6.31 -38.75 -5.11
N ARG A 513 -7.64 -38.95 -5.03
CA ARG A 513 -8.33 -40.09 -5.66
C ARG A 513 -8.61 -39.91 -7.14
N GLY A 514 -8.18 -38.79 -7.74
CA GLY A 514 -8.30 -38.61 -9.18
C GLY A 514 -9.66 -38.16 -9.69
N HIS A 515 -10.58 -37.74 -8.81
CA HIS A 515 -11.87 -37.25 -9.28
C HIS A 515 -11.67 -36.01 -10.16
N MET A 516 -12.35 -36.00 -11.30
CA MET A 516 -12.26 -34.92 -12.26
C MET A 516 -13.52 -34.06 -12.29
N ILE A 517 -13.34 -32.77 -12.58
CA ILE A 517 -14.42 -31.82 -12.84
C ILE A 517 -14.12 -31.04 -14.11
N CYS A 518 -15.13 -30.84 -14.97
CA CYS A 518 -14.97 -29.97 -16.12
C CYS A 518 -14.96 -28.49 -15.69
N TYR A 519 -14.29 -27.66 -16.47
CA TYR A 519 -14.16 -26.22 -16.22
C TYR A 519 -15.50 -25.54 -15.90
N ALA A 520 -16.53 -25.79 -16.72
CA ALA A 520 -17.84 -25.16 -16.55
C ALA A 520 -18.51 -25.53 -15.21
N CYS A 521 -18.36 -26.79 -14.78
CA CYS A 521 -18.87 -27.24 -13.49
C CYS A 521 -18.09 -26.62 -12.33
N LEU A 522 -16.75 -26.58 -12.40
CA LEU A 522 -15.94 -25.97 -11.35
C LEU A 522 -16.23 -24.48 -11.21
N LYS A 523 -16.36 -23.75 -12.32
CA LYS A 523 -16.75 -22.33 -12.33
C LYS A 523 -18.11 -22.12 -11.65
N SER A 524 -19.07 -23.00 -11.92
CA SER A 524 -20.38 -22.95 -11.28
C SER A 524 -20.30 -23.21 -9.77
N LEU A 525 -19.45 -24.15 -9.34
CA LEU A 525 -19.20 -24.42 -7.92
C LEU A 525 -18.50 -23.25 -7.23
N ALA A 526 -17.50 -22.63 -7.85
CA ALA A 526 -16.79 -21.47 -7.30
C ALA A 526 -17.74 -20.27 -7.08
N VAL A 527 -18.66 -20.02 -8.01
CA VAL A 527 -19.71 -19.00 -7.83
C VAL A 527 -20.65 -19.37 -6.67
N ALA A 528 -20.93 -20.65 -6.45
CA ALA A 528 -21.75 -21.10 -5.33
C ALA A 528 -21.02 -20.97 -3.98
N GLU A 529 -19.72 -21.28 -3.92
CA GLU A 529 -18.87 -21.08 -2.75
C GLU A 529 -18.84 -19.60 -2.35
N LEU A 530 -18.57 -18.68 -3.30
CA LEU A 530 -18.59 -17.23 -3.04
C LEU A 530 -19.92 -16.74 -2.45
N LYS A 531 -21.04 -17.31 -2.90
CA LYS A 531 -22.38 -16.95 -2.39
C LYS A 531 -22.70 -17.52 -1.02
N THR A 532 -22.12 -18.67 -0.67
CA THR A 532 -22.50 -19.42 0.54
C THR A 532 -21.44 -19.40 1.63
N ASN A 533 -20.22 -18.95 1.31
CA ASN A 533 -19.02 -19.06 2.13
C ASN A 533 -18.77 -20.48 2.66
N LYS A 534 -19.20 -21.50 1.90
CA LYS A 534 -19.00 -22.91 2.23
C LYS A 534 -17.94 -23.52 1.32
N PRO A 535 -16.95 -24.24 1.89
CA PRO A 535 -15.91 -24.86 1.10
C PRO A 535 -16.49 -25.90 0.13
N ILE A 536 -15.92 -25.97 -1.07
CA ILE A 536 -16.26 -27.01 -2.04
C ILE A 536 -15.60 -28.31 -1.61
N HIS A 537 -16.36 -29.41 -1.59
CA HIS A 537 -15.84 -30.74 -1.32
C HIS A 537 -15.95 -31.62 -2.55
N CYS A 538 -14.95 -32.46 -2.75
CA CYS A 538 -14.96 -33.55 -3.69
C CYS A 538 -15.92 -34.66 -3.23
N LEU A 539 -16.32 -35.56 -4.13
CA LEU A 539 -17.16 -36.72 -3.79
C LEU A 539 -16.54 -37.64 -2.73
N CYS A 540 -15.22 -37.63 -2.56
CA CYS A 540 -14.53 -38.36 -1.49
C CYS A 540 -14.48 -37.61 -0.15
N GLY A 541 -15.04 -36.41 -0.06
CA GLY A 541 -15.00 -35.56 1.13
C GLY A 541 -13.76 -34.66 1.23
N GLU A 542 -12.73 -34.87 0.41
CA GLU A 542 -11.57 -33.97 0.34
C GLU A 542 -12.01 -32.55 -0.07
N ARG A 543 -11.47 -31.54 0.61
CA ARG A 543 -11.74 -30.15 0.29
C ARG A 543 -11.06 -29.78 -1.02
N ILE A 544 -11.79 -29.15 -1.92
CA ILE A 544 -11.25 -28.61 -3.17
C ILE A 544 -10.82 -27.18 -2.87
N GLU A 545 -9.52 -26.92 -2.82
CA GLU A 545 -9.00 -25.56 -2.59
C GLU A 545 -9.09 -24.73 -3.87
N GLY A 546 -10.03 -23.78 -3.90
CA GLY A 546 -10.14 -22.78 -4.96
C GLY A 546 -9.18 -21.62 -4.72
N GLY A 547 -7.95 -21.69 -5.26
CA GLY A 547 -6.94 -20.67 -4.94
C GLY A 547 -5.86 -20.45 -5.99
N GLY A 548 -6.10 -19.49 -6.87
CA GLY A 548 -5.06 -18.57 -7.38
C GLY A 548 -4.16 -19.00 -8.54
N PHE A 549 -3.70 -20.26 -8.59
CA PHE A 549 -2.75 -20.69 -9.62
C PHE A 549 -3.02 -22.10 -10.12
N TYR A 550 -2.93 -22.28 -11.43
CA TYR A 550 -3.26 -23.52 -12.11
C TYR A 550 -2.12 -23.93 -13.05
N GLY A 551 -1.51 -25.08 -12.75
CA GLY A 551 -0.73 -25.80 -13.74
C GLY A 551 -1.68 -26.37 -14.79
N THR A 552 -1.48 -25.99 -16.05
CA THR A 552 -2.19 -26.59 -17.18
C THR A 552 -1.26 -27.54 -17.91
N VAL A 553 -1.68 -28.78 -18.10
CA VAL A 553 -0.96 -29.76 -18.90
C VAL A 553 -1.71 -29.92 -20.21
N SER A 554 -1.06 -29.57 -21.32
CA SER A 554 -1.66 -29.63 -22.67
C SER A 554 -0.78 -30.45 -23.60
N SER A 555 -1.30 -30.96 -24.71
CA SER A 555 -0.45 -31.52 -25.76
C SER A 555 0.23 -30.39 -26.58
N ASP A 556 1.48 -30.60 -27.01
CA ASP A 556 2.13 -29.79 -28.04
C ASP A 556 1.61 -30.14 -29.45
N GLU A 557 2.20 -29.49 -30.47
CA GLU A 557 1.88 -29.74 -31.89
C GLU A 557 2.19 -31.17 -32.35
N HIS A 558 2.97 -31.93 -31.59
CA HIS A 558 3.32 -33.32 -31.84
C HIS A 558 2.51 -34.30 -30.98
N GLY A 559 1.60 -33.81 -30.14
CA GLY A 559 0.79 -34.63 -29.23
C GLY A 559 1.47 -34.97 -27.91
N ASN A 560 2.70 -34.50 -27.65
CA ASN A 560 3.40 -34.75 -26.39
C ASN A 560 2.81 -33.84 -25.30
N PRO A 561 2.60 -34.34 -24.08
CA PRO A 561 2.21 -33.49 -22.97
C PRO A 561 3.31 -32.48 -22.62
N VAL A 562 2.90 -31.23 -22.46
CA VAL A 562 3.70 -30.09 -22.06
C VAL A 562 3.00 -29.39 -20.91
N PHE A 563 3.75 -29.12 -19.85
CA PHE A 563 3.31 -28.30 -18.75
C PHE A 563 3.38 -26.81 -19.15
N LYS A 564 2.26 -26.11 -19.03
CA LYS A 564 2.12 -24.66 -19.23
C LYS A 564 1.56 -24.04 -17.96
N VAL A 565 2.18 -22.98 -17.50
CA VAL A 565 1.59 -22.14 -16.45
C VAL A 565 0.66 -21.15 -17.13
N SER A 566 -0.58 -21.04 -16.64
CA SER A 566 -1.47 -19.95 -17.03
C SER A 566 -1.75 -19.09 -15.80
N LEU A 567 -1.72 -17.77 -15.98
CA LEU A 567 -2.10 -16.83 -14.93
C LEU A 567 -3.62 -16.72 -14.92
N GLY A 568 -4.24 -17.07 -13.78
CA GLY A 568 -5.68 -17.10 -13.61
C GLY A 568 -6.34 -18.39 -14.10
N VAL A 569 -7.65 -18.48 -13.87
CA VAL A 569 -8.49 -19.49 -14.53
C VAL A 569 -8.24 -19.34 -16.04
N PRO A 570 -7.86 -20.41 -16.79
CA PRO A 570 -7.49 -20.27 -18.20
C PRO A 570 -8.56 -19.43 -18.92
N SER A 571 -8.15 -18.26 -19.40
CA SER A 571 -9.04 -17.34 -20.09
C SER A 571 -9.48 -18.00 -21.39
N ALA A 572 -10.80 -17.93 -21.63
CA ALA A 572 -11.46 -18.50 -22.80
C ALA A 572 -10.90 -17.93 -24.11
#